data_AF-A0A5B0R5Z2-F1
#
_entry.id   AF-A0A5B0R5Z2-F1
#
_cell.length_a   1.000
_cell.length_b   1.000
_cell.length_c   1.000
_cell.angle_alpha   90.00
_cell.angle_beta   90.00
_cell.angle_gamma   90.00
#
_symmetry.space_group_name_H-M   'P 1'
#
loop_
_entity.id
_entity.type
_entity.pdbx_description
1 polymer ?
#
loop_
_entity_poly.entity_id
_entity_poly.type
_entity_poly.pdbx_seq_one_letter_code
_entity_poly.pdbx_strand_id
1 'polypeptide(L)'
;MAAIGAKLFCVCLVTCYSEGAEGIKKTLDSISAADYSDARKLLFVVCDGMITRHGEKISTPDVCVGFLDADPLFGDPMPMSYRAVAAGAKEHNQAMIYAGHYTEEGKIEKKPGNRGKRDSQMILMNFFSRVTYNDRMSPLDYDLFRKIQVLMGVTPDFFEVCLMVDADTTVMKDSIGHLLNCMQHDPLIMGVCGETRITNKRQSWVTAIQVFEYYISHHLAKAFESVFGGVTCLPGCFSMYRLKARRMNDGDWVPILAQPEICREYSQSIVTTLHQKNLLLLGEDRFLTTLMISPGGTPPDEVVHSPDPGLGPMG
;
A
#
# COMPACT_ATOMS: atom_id res chain seq x y z
N MET A 1 -25.64 9.54 -3.19
CA MET A 1 -25.02 8.74 -2.12
C MET A 1 -24.42 7.50 -2.73
N ALA A 2 -23.16 7.17 -2.45
CA ALA A 2 -22.56 5.93 -2.92
C ALA A 2 -23.14 4.75 -2.12
N ALA A 3 -23.70 3.75 -2.82
CA ALA A 3 -24.12 2.52 -2.19
C ALA A 3 -22.91 1.63 -1.89
N ILE A 4 -22.89 1.07 -0.68
CA ILE A 4 -21.98 -0.02 -0.28
C ILE A 4 -22.40 -1.29 -1.05
N GLY A 5 -21.44 -2.03 -1.62
CA GLY A 5 -21.67 -3.39 -2.12
C GLY A 5 -21.64 -3.64 -3.64
N ALA A 6 -21.47 -2.63 -4.50
CA ALA A 6 -21.35 -2.85 -5.95
C ALA A 6 -19.90 -3.00 -6.45
N LYS A 7 -18.99 -2.20 -5.89
CA LYS A 7 -17.56 -2.10 -6.24
C LYS A 7 -16.80 -1.56 -5.02
N LEU A 8 -15.64 -2.10 -4.69
CA LEU A 8 -14.86 -1.74 -3.49
C LEU A 8 -14.27 -0.32 -3.58
N PHE A 9 -14.08 0.38 -2.46
CA PHE A 9 -13.18 1.55 -2.44
C PHE A 9 -11.74 1.09 -2.18
N CYS A 10 -10.83 1.55 -3.03
CA CYS A 10 -9.43 1.17 -3.04
C CYS A 10 -8.53 2.38 -2.75
N VAL A 11 -7.64 2.24 -1.77
CA VAL A 11 -6.51 3.16 -1.59
C VAL A 11 -5.29 2.58 -2.30
N CYS A 12 -4.63 3.39 -3.11
CA CYS A 12 -3.41 3.03 -3.84
C CYS A 12 -2.22 3.68 -3.14
N LEU A 13 -1.62 2.94 -2.20
CA LEU A 13 -0.42 3.34 -1.48
C LEU A 13 0.80 3.26 -2.41
N VAL A 14 1.44 4.40 -2.63
CA VAL A 14 2.73 4.48 -3.31
C VAL A 14 3.74 5.05 -2.33
N THR A 15 4.77 4.28 -2.00
CA THR A 15 5.86 4.74 -1.12
C THR A 15 7.03 5.19 -1.99
N CYS A 16 7.36 6.48 -1.94
CA CYS A 16 8.48 7.07 -2.69
C CYS A 16 9.60 7.42 -1.72
N TYR A 17 10.85 7.13 -2.07
CA TYR A 17 12.03 7.47 -1.27
C TYR A 17 13.04 8.30 -2.07
N SER A 18 13.56 7.76 -3.17
CA SER A 18 14.64 8.39 -3.96
C SER A 18 14.55 8.11 -5.45
N GLU A 19 13.37 7.71 -5.91
CA GLU A 19 13.08 7.39 -7.30
C GLU A 19 13.08 8.68 -8.14
N GLY A 20 13.47 8.57 -9.40
CA GLY A 20 13.48 9.72 -10.31
C GLY A 20 12.08 10.15 -10.71
N ALA A 21 11.90 11.44 -10.99
CA ALA A 21 10.60 12.02 -11.31
C ALA A 21 9.85 11.32 -12.46
N GLU A 22 10.56 10.86 -13.49
CA GLU A 22 9.98 10.09 -14.60
C GLU A 22 9.41 8.73 -14.13
N GLY A 23 10.09 8.04 -13.22
CA GLY A 23 9.64 6.76 -12.67
C GLY A 23 8.37 6.93 -11.84
N ILE A 24 8.37 7.91 -10.93
CA ILE A 24 7.21 8.26 -10.11
C ILE A 24 6.03 8.67 -10.98
N LYS A 25 6.24 9.58 -11.95
CA LYS A 25 5.18 10.00 -12.87
C LYS A 25 4.60 8.80 -13.61
N LYS A 26 5.44 7.95 -14.20
CA LYS A 26 5.01 6.76 -14.94
C LYS A 26 4.20 5.77 -14.09
N THR A 27 4.57 5.61 -12.81
CA THR A 27 3.81 4.81 -11.84
C THR A 27 2.44 5.44 -11.59
N LEU A 28 2.37 6.72 -11.24
CA LEU A 28 1.13 7.43 -10.93
C LEU A 28 0.20 7.56 -12.16
N ASP A 29 0.73 7.90 -13.34
CA ASP A 29 0.05 7.88 -14.63
C ASP A 29 -0.62 6.51 -14.86
N SER A 30 0.12 5.41 -14.61
CA SER A 30 -0.38 4.06 -14.86
C SER A 30 -1.47 3.61 -13.90
N ILE A 31 -1.45 4.08 -12.65
CA ILE A 31 -2.53 3.85 -11.66
C ILE A 31 -3.74 4.73 -11.98
N SER A 32 -3.51 5.98 -12.40
CA SER A 32 -4.56 6.91 -12.85
C SER A 32 -5.30 6.34 -14.07
N ALA A 33 -4.59 5.93 -15.11
CA ALA A 33 -5.14 5.40 -16.36
C ALA A 33 -5.70 3.97 -16.29
N ALA A 34 -5.61 3.28 -15.14
CA ALA A 34 -6.16 1.95 -14.94
C ALA A 34 -7.68 1.92 -15.09
N ASP A 35 -8.24 0.79 -15.54
CA ASP A 35 -9.67 0.57 -15.79
C ASP A 35 -10.46 0.36 -14.49
N TYR A 36 -10.39 1.36 -13.62
CA TYR A 36 -11.15 1.43 -12.38
C TYR A 36 -11.53 2.88 -12.06
N SER A 37 -12.76 3.08 -11.59
CA SER A 37 -13.36 4.40 -11.38
C SER A 37 -12.55 5.24 -10.38
N ASP A 38 -12.14 6.44 -10.81
CA ASP A 38 -11.42 7.39 -9.95
C ASP A 38 -12.23 7.78 -8.71
N ALA A 39 -13.56 7.88 -8.84
CA ALA A 39 -14.48 8.07 -7.72
C ALA A 39 -14.47 6.92 -6.67
N ARG A 40 -13.68 5.85 -6.88
CA ARG A 40 -13.45 4.74 -5.95
C ARG A 40 -11.96 4.44 -5.72
N LYS A 41 -11.05 5.30 -6.20
CA LYS A 41 -9.60 5.08 -6.21
C LYS A 41 -8.90 6.32 -5.61
N LEU A 42 -8.32 6.17 -4.42
CA LEU A 42 -7.55 7.22 -3.76
C LEU A 42 -6.05 6.97 -3.97
N LEU A 43 -5.35 7.85 -4.68
CA LEU A 43 -3.89 7.86 -4.67
C LEU A 43 -3.39 8.35 -3.30
N PHE A 44 -2.63 7.51 -2.61
CA PHE A 44 -2.06 7.80 -1.29
C PHE A 44 -0.53 7.72 -1.41
N VAL A 45 0.10 8.84 -1.75
CA VAL A 45 1.54 8.90 -1.97
C VAL A 45 2.22 9.29 -0.66
N VAL A 46 3.03 8.41 -0.11
CA VAL A 46 3.89 8.72 1.04
C VAL A 46 5.30 8.92 0.54
N CYS A 47 5.76 10.18 0.57
CA CYS A 47 7.15 10.50 0.28
C CYS A 47 7.94 10.41 1.58
N ASP A 48 8.82 9.42 1.62
CA ASP A 48 9.70 9.06 2.73
C ASP A 48 10.87 10.05 2.85
N GLY A 49 10.50 11.31 3.03
CA GLY A 49 11.39 12.42 3.30
C GLY A 49 12.11 13.06 2.14
N MET A 50 12.88 14.08 2.50
CA MET A 50 13.57 14.98 1.58
C MET A 50 14.89 14.41 1.10
N ILE A 51 14.82 13.39 0.26
CA ILE A 51 15.95 12.98 -0.55
C ILE A 51 15.87 13.68 -1.91
N THR A 52 16.99 14.24 -2.33
CA THR A 52 17.23 14.61 -3.72
C THR A 52 18.05 13.50 -4.33
N ARG A 53 17.53 12.85 -5.39
CA ARG A 53 18.26 11.80 -6.10
C ARG A 53 19.57 12.35 -6.67
N HIS A 54 20.63 11.53 -6.69
CA HIS A 54 21.95 11.98 -7.12
C HIS A 54 21.93 12.54 -8.57
N GLY A 55 22.18 13.83 -8.71
CA GLY A 55 22.16 14.56 -9.99
C GLY A 55 20.88 15.37 -10.26
N GLU A 56 19.82 15.17 -9.47
CA GLU A 56 18.59 15.97 -9.55
C GLU A 56 18.73 17.22 -8.65
N LYS A 57 17.86 18.23 -8.86
CA LYS A 57 17.87 19.52 -8.11
C LYS A 57 16.70 19.68 -7.14
N ILE A 58 15.77 18.74 -7.21
CA ILE A 58 14.43 18.74 -6.65
C ILE A 58 14.35 17.49 -5.77
N SER A 59 13.64 17.54 -4.65
CA SER A 59 13.48 16.36 -3.80
C SER A 59 12.28 15.50 -4.22
N THR A 60 12.27 14.24 -3.79
CA THR A 60 11.17 13.30 -4.07
C THR A 60 9.79 13.83 -3.61
N PRO A 61 9.61 14.36 -2.38
CA PRO A 61 8.35 15.03 -2.00
C PRO A 61 7.94 16.18 -2.92
N ASP A 62 8.89 17.04 -3.31
CA ASP A 62 8.62 18.21 -4.16
C ASP A 62 8.12 17.81 -5.55
N VAL A 63 8.64 16.69 -6.09
CA VAL A 63 8.18 16.08 -7.34
C VAL A 63 6.74 15.59 -7.20
N CYS A 64 6.44 14.85 -6.12
CA CYS A 64 5.12 14.28 -5.91
C CYS A 64 4.04 15.34 -5.64
N VAL A 65 4.34 16.33 -4.80
CA VAL A 65 3.49 17.53 -4.63
C VAL A 65 3.33 18.26 -5.96
N GLY A 66 4.35 18.22 -6.81
CA GLY A 66 4.26 18.86 -8.12
C GLY A 66 3.24 18.24 -9.07
N PHE A 67 2.93 16.94 -8.97
CA PHE A 67 1.87 16.30 -9.76
C PHE A 67 0.45 16.49 -9.18
N LEU A 68 0.30 17.32 -8.14
CA LEU A 68 -0.96 17.54 -7.45
C LEU A 68 -1.53 18.93 -7.81
N ASP A 69 -2.72 18.95 -8.41
CA ASP A 69 -3.59 20.13 -8.43
C ASP A 69 -4.22 20.27 -7.04
N ALA A 70 -3.55 21.05 -6.18
CA ALA A 70 -3.90 21.18 -4.77
C ALA A 70 -5.28 21.81 -4.58
N ASP A 71 -6.12 21.20 -3.75
CA ASP A 71 -7.46 21.73 -3.46
C ASP A 71 -7.33 23.03 -2.62
N PRO A 72 -7.83 24.19 -3.10
CA PRO A 72 -7.73 25.47 -2.41
C PRO A 72 -8.34 25.48 -1.00
N LEU A 73 -9.23 24.54 -0.68
CA LEU A 73 -9.86 24.43 0.64
C LEU A 73 -8.88 24.07 1.77
N PHE A 74 -7.72 23.46 1.45
CA PHE A 74 -6.75 23.02 2.45
C PHE A 74 -5.61 24.01 2.70
N GLY A 75 -5.24 24.80 1.69
CA GLY A 75 -4.09 25.71 1.75
C GLY A 75 -2.75 25.00 2.01
N ASP A 76 -1.76 25.75 2.50
CA ASP A 76 -0.44 25.22 2.83
C ASP A 76 -0.50 24.28 4.07
N PRO A 77 -0.02 23.03 3.98
CA PRO A 77 -0.07 22.12 5.11
C PRO A 77 0.96 22.45 6.18
N MET A 78 0.56 22.28 7.43
CA MET A 78 1.45 22.40 8.60
C MET A 78 2.04 21.05 8.99
N PRO A 79 3.27 21.00 9.54
CA PRO A 79 3.86 19.76 10.05
C PRO A 79 3.11 19.28 11.31
N MET A 80 2.57 18.07 11.26
CA MET A 80 1.84 17.43 12.35
C MET A 80 2.60 16.21 12.88
N SER A 81 2.64 16.05 14.19
CA SER A 81 3.36 14.96 14.86
C SER A 81 2.67 13.61 14.73
N TYR A 82 3.47 12.56 14.53
CA TYR A 82 3.07 11.15 14.64
C TYR A 82 4.17 10.31 15.30
N ARG A 83 3.83 9.07 15.67
CA ARG A 83 4.76 8.08 16.19
C ARG A 83 5.25 7.20 15.03
N ALA A 84 6.55 7.29 14.75
CA ALA A 84 7.24 6.57 13.68
C ALA A 84 7.89 5.26 14.17
N VAL A 85 8.18 4.37 13.23
CA VAL A 85 8.81 3.05 13.39
C VAL A 85 10.32 3.18 13.67
N ALA A 86 10.68 3.80 14.80
CA ALA A 86 12.07 4.03 15.17
C ALA A 86 12.29 4.08 16.70
N ALA A 87 13.51 3.77 17.14
CA ALA A 87 13.87 3.73 18.56
C ALA A 87 14.33 5.10 19.11
N GLY A 88 14.01 5.36 20.38
CA GLY A 88 14.51 6.52 21.13
C GLY A 88 14.00 7.86 20.57
N ALA A 89 14.88 8.88 20.52
CA ALA A 89 14.53 10.22 20.02
C ALA A 89 14.03 10.26 18.57
N LYS A 90 14.18 9.16 17.82
CA LYS A 90 13.65 9.01 16.47
C LYS A 90 12.17 8.57 16.43
N GLU A 91 11.59 8.11 17.53
CA GLU A 91 10.19 7.64 17.60
C GLU A 91 9.17 8.77 17.33
N HIS A 92 9.44 10.00 17.77
CA HIS A 92 8.62 11.14 17.42
C HIS A 92 9.05 11.70 16.05
N ASN A 93 8.13 11.75 15.09
CA ASN A 93 8.35 12.37 13.79
C ASN A 93 7.20 13.31 13.41
N GLN A 94 7.34 14.04 12.30
CA GLN A 94 6.29 14.91 11.77
C GLN A 94 6.10 14.65 10.28
N ALA A 95 4.87 14.84 9.80
CA ALA A 95 4.49 14.76 8.39
C ALA A 95 3.61 15.97 8.00
N MET A 96 3.59 16.31 6.72
CA MET A 96 2.70 17.30 6.13
C MET A 96 1.79 16.59 5.13
N ILE A 97 0.48 16.87 5.14
CA ILE A 97 -0.48 16.22 4.24
C ILE A 97 -0.89 17.20 3.16
N TYR A 98 -0.44 16.97 1.94
CA TYR A 98 -0.94 17.66 0.74
C TYR A 98 -2.18 16.90 0.22
N ALA A 99 -3.17 17.63 -0.30
CA ALA A 99 -4.43 17.06 -0.77
C ALA A 99 -4.97 17.86 -1.96
N GLY A 100 -5.53 17.15 -2.94
CA GLY A 100 -5.91 17.68 -4.25
C GLY A 100 -6.17 16.57 -5.25
N HIS A 101 -6.26 16.93 -6.53
CA HIS A 101 -6.44 15.98 -7.62
C HIS A 101 -5.10 15.72 -8.34
N TYR A 102 -4.89 14.49 -8.81
CA TYR A 102 -3.70 14.16 -9.59
C TYR A 102 -3.85 14.70 -11.02
N THR A 103 -2.86 15.45 -11.50
CA THR A 103 -2.80 15.96 -12.87
C THR A 103 -1.53 15.52 -13.57
N GLU A 104 -1.62 15.20 -14.87
CA GLU A 104 -0.46 14.75 -15.66
C GLU A 104 0.59 15.86 -15.91
N GLU A 105 0.27 17.12 -15.56
CA GLU A 105 1.15 18.31 -15.61
C GLU A 105 1.43 18.83 -14.19
N GLY A 106 2.63 19.41 -13.93
CA GLY A 106 3.05 19.74 -12.56
C GLY A 106 4.09 20.85 -12.32
N LYS A 107 4.15 21.38 -11.09
CA LYS A 107 5.00 22.53 -10.62
C LYS A 107 5.49 22.37 -9.16
N ILE A 108 6.70 22.84 -8.83
CA ILE A 108 7.56 22.22 -7.77
C ILE A 108 7.98 23.16 -6.61
N GLU A 109 7.92 22.73 -5.33
CA GLU A 109 8.41 23.43 -4.10
C GLU A 109 8.92 22.48 -2.96
N LYS A 110 9.67 22.97 -1.94
CA LYS A 110 10.54 22.20 -0.97
C LYS A 110 10.07 22.12 0.53
N LYS A 111 10.21 20.97 1.28
CA LYS A 111 10.33 20.82 2.81
C LYS A 111 10.36 19.34 3.45
N PRO A 112 11.00 19.05 4.65
CA PRO A 112 11.43 17.73 5.30
C PRO A 112 10.43 16.55 5.54
N GLY A 113 10.80 15.25 5.81
CA GLY A 113 12.08 14.51 6.07
C GLY A 113 11.96 12.95 6.35
N ASN A 114 13.03 12.11 6.22
CA ASN A 114 13.04 10.62 5.91
C ASN A 114 13.00 9.60 7.09
N ARG A 115 12.32 8.42 6.93
CA ARG A 115 12.18 7.30 7.91
C ARG A 115 12.12 5.82 7.45
N GLY A 116 11.72 5.45 6.24
CA GLY A 116 11.65 4.07 5.70
C GLY A 116 10.28 3.67 5.08
N LYS A 117 10.27 2.77 4.07
CA LYS A 117 9.05 2.21 3.44
C LYS A 117 8.07 1.60 4.45
N ARG A 118 8.56 0.82 5.42
CA ARG A 118 7.75 0.31 6.53
C ARG A 118 7.11 1.40 7.40
N ASP A 119 7.78 2.53 7.63
CA ASP A 119 7.17 3.67 8.34
C ASP A 119 6.02 4.28 7.53
N SER A 120 6.22 4.38 6.21
CA SER A 120 5.22 4.84 5.26
C SER A 120 3.97 3.95 5.22
N GLN A 121 4.15 2.62 5.21
CA GLN A 121 3.06 1.65 5.34
C GLN A 121 2.36 1.78 6.70
N MET A 122 3.12 1.93 7.79
CA MET A 122 2.57 2.06 9.14
C MET A 122 1.75 3.33 9.36
N ILE A 123 2.01 4.43 8.64
CA ILE A 123 1.13 5.62 8.65
C ILE A 123 -0.28 5.23 8.18
N LEU A 124 -0.38 4.56 7.03
CA LEU A 124 -1.66 4.12 6.47
C LEU A 124 -2.34 3.05 7.33
N MET A 125 -1.58 2.03 7.78
CA MET A 125 -2.12 0.93 8.59
C MET A 125 -2.67 1.44 9.94
N ASN A 126 -1.92 2.28 10.67
CA ASN A 126 -2.39 2.85 11.93
C ASN A 126 -3.64 3.72 11.73
N PHE A 127 -3.69 4.52 10.66
CA PHE A 127 -4.84 5.35 10.35
C PHE A 127 -6.11 4.52 10.12
N PHE A 128 -6.06 3.53 9.23
CA PHE A 128 -7.23 2.67 8.97
C PHE A 128 -7.60 1.78 10.16
N SER A 129 -6.65 1.43 11.03
CA SER A 129 -6.94 0.76 12.31
C SER A 129 -7.81 1.65 13.22
N ARG A 130 -7.40 2.90 13.43
CA ARG A 130 -8.14 3.89 14.25
C ARG A 130 -9.51 4.21 13.66
N VAL A 131 -9.60 4.36 12.33
CA VAL A 131 -10.87 4.57 11.61
C VAL A 131 -11.81 3.38 11.83
N THR A 132 -11.34 2.15 11.67
CA THR A 132 -12.18 0.95 11.75
C THR A 132 -12.72 0.71 13.17
N TYR A 133 -11.91 0.97 14.20
CA TYR A 133 -12.34 0.84 15.60
C TYR A 133 -12.95 2.10 16.22
N ASN A 134 -13.05 3.21 15.48
CA ASN A 134 -13.44 4.52 16.00
C ASN A 134 -12.62 4.96 17.23
N ASP A 135 -11.31 4.70 17.18
CA ASP A 135 -10.35 5.01 18.25
C ASP A 135 -9.87 6.47 18.18
N ARG A 136 -9.21 6.95 19.25
CA ARG A 136 -8.69 8.30 19.37
C ARG A 136 -7.66 8.62 18.28
N MET A 137 -8.03 9.55 17.41
CA MET A 137 -7.18 10.10 16.36
C MET A 137 -6.13 11.09 16.91
N SER A 138 -4.94 11.06 16.29
CA SER A 138 -3.94 12.14 16.38
C SER A 138 -4.32 13.32 15.47
N PRO A 139 -3.66 14.49 15.59
CA PRO A 139 -3.88 15.61 14.66
C PRO A 139 -3.65 15.22 13.19
N LEU A 140 -2.63 14.39 12.92
CA LEU A 140 -2.33 13.89 11.57
C LEU A 140 -3.47 13.00 11.04
N ASP A 141 -3.99 12.08 11.86
CA ASP A 141 -5.13 11.22 11.47
C ASP A 141 -6.38 12.06 11.18
N TYR A 142 -6.66 13.09 11.99
CA TYR A 142 -7.86 13.92 11.83
C TYR A 142 -7.81 14.78 10.56
N ASP A 143 -6.65 15.38 10.26
CA ASP A 143 -6.46 16.13 9.02
C ASP A 143 -6.56 15.20 7.78
N LEU A 144 -5.96 14.01 7.85
CA LEU A 144 -6.09 12.97 6.83
C LEU A 144 -7.55 12.55 6.62
N PHE A 145 -8.30 12.32 7.70
CA PHE A 145 -9.71 11.95 7.65
C PHE A 145 -10.54 13.00 6.91
N ARG A 146 -10.40 14.28 7.28
CA ARG A 146 -11.15 15.37 6.63
C ARG A 146 -10.77 15.52 5.16
N LYS A 147 -9.49 15.42 4.82
CA LYS A 147 -9.00 15.53 3.44
C LYS A 147 -9.56 14.41 2.56
N ILE A 148 -9.51 13.17 3.02
CA ILE A 148 -10.12 12.02 2.31
C ILE A 148 -11.64 12.21 2.17
N GLN A 149 -12.33 12.64 3.23
CA GLN A 149 -13.78 12.85 3.20
C GLN A 149 -14.21 13.89 2.16
N VAL A 150 -13.46 14.98 2.03
CA VAL A 150 -13.73 16.04 1.04
C VAL A 150 -13.41 15.56 -0.38
N LEU A 151 -12.21 14.99 -0.62
CA LEU A 151 -11.79 14.56 -1.96
C LEU A 151 -12.64 13.41 -2.52
N MET A 152 -13.03 12.45 -1.68
CA MET A 152 -13.72 11.23 -2.12
C MET A 152 -15.25 11.28 -1.96
N GLY A 153 -15.78 12.29 -1.26
CA GLY A 153 -17.21 12.40 -0.93
C GLY A 153 -17.74 11.29 -0.01
N VAL A 154 -16.85 10.45 0.54
CA VAL A 154 -17.13 9.38 1.50
C VAL A 154 -16.08 9.40 2.60
N THR A 155 -16.47 9.02 3.81
CA THR A 155 -15.53 8.92 4.93
C THR A 155 -14.55 7.75 4.74
N PRO A 156 -13.35 7.80 5.35
CA PRO A 156 -12.32 6.76 5.20
C PRO A 156 -12.77 5.32 5.52
N ASP A 157 -13.81 5.13 6.35
CA ASP A 157 -14.38 3.82 6.64
C ASP A 157 -15.07 3.16 5.42
N PHE A 158 -15.28 3.87 4.32
CA PHE A 158 -15.74 3.24 3.07
C PHE A 158 -14.64 2.42 2.38
N PHE A 159 -13.36 2.62 2.70
CA PHE A 159 -12.25 1.89 2.08
C PHE A 159 -12.12 0.47 2.64
N GLU A 160 -12.01 -0.50 1.72
CA GLU A 160 -12.04 -1.93 2.03
C GLU A 160 -10.73 -2.63 1.64
N VAL A 161 -9.97 -2.07 0.70
CA VAL A 161 -8.71 -2.63 0.20
C VAL A 161 -7.63 -1.58 -0.03
N CYS A 162 -6.37 -1.99 0.17
CA CYS A 162 -5.16 -1.21 -0.07
C CYS A 162 -4.31 -1.90 -1.14
N LEU A 163 -4.16 -1.28 -2.30
CA LEU A 163 -3.15 -1.64 -3.29
C LEU A 163 -1.83 -0.97 -2.87
N MET A 164 -0.78 -1.76 -2.67
CA MET A 164 0.59 -1.27 -2.50
C MET A 164 1.34 -1.40 -3.82
N VAL A 165 2.01 -0.31 -4.22
CA VAL A 165 2.82 -0.24 -5.45
C VAL A 165 4.15 0.44 -5.15
N ASP A 166 5.26 -0.13 -5.61
CA ASP A 166 6.56 0.54 -5.53
C ASP A 166 6.63 1.68 -6.55
N ALA A 167 7.30 2.79 -6.19
CA ALA A 167 7.25 4.03 -6.95
C ALA A 167 7.90 3.98 -8.36
N ASP A 168 8.54 2.88 -8.74
CA ASP A 168 9.09 2.59 -10.08
C ASP A 168 8.29 1.52 -10.87
N THR A 169 7.17 1.03 -10.34
CA THR A 169 6.35 -0.02 -10.96
C THR A 169 5.25 0.54 -11.87
N THR A 170 5.29 0.20 -13.16
CA THR A 170 4.23 0.54 -14.12
C THR A 170 3.12 -0.51 -14.11
N VAL A 171 1.90 -0.10 -13.80
CA VAL A 171 0.71 -0.96 -13.72
C VAL A 171 0.06 -1.11 -15.11
N MET A 172 -0.34 -2.32 -15.50
CA MET A 172 -1.11 -2.51 -16.74
C MET A 172 -2.57 -2.14 -16.52
N LYS A 173 -3.22 -1.58 -17.55
CA LYS A 173 -4.53 -0.93 -17.45
C LYS A 173 -5.61 -1.78 -16.76
N ASP A 174 -5.66 -3.08 -17.04
CA ASP A 174 -6.65 -4.02 -16.49
C ASP A 174 -6.27 -4.59 -15.12
N SER A 175 -5.01 -4.47 -14.69
CA SER A 175 -4.48 -5.22 -13.55
C SER A 175 -5.11 -4.85 -12.21
N ILE A 176 -5.40 -3.57 -11.97
CA ILE A 176 -6.12 -3.15 -10.75
C ILE A 176 -7.53 -3.74 -10.73
N GLY A 177 -8.21 -3.79 -11.89
CA GLY A 177 -9.53 -4.39 -12.03
C GLY A 177 -9.54 -5.89 -11.72
N HIS A 178 -8.53 -6.64 -12.19
CA HIS A 178 -8.38 -8.06 -11.87
C HIS A 178 -8.17 -8.32 -10.37
N LEU A 179 -7.25 -7.59 -9.72
CA LEU A 179 -7.02 -7.74 -8.28
C LEU A 179 -8.30 -7.41 -7.48
N LEU A 180 -8.99 -6.32 -7.83
CA LEU A 180 -10.25 -5.93 -7.18
C LEU A 180 -11.35 -6.97 -7.39
N ASN A 181 -11.45 -7.57 -8.57
CA ASN A 181 -12.42 -8.62 -8.84
C ASN A 181 -12.16 -9.86 -7.96
N CYS A 182 -10.90 -10.27 -7.77
CA CYS A 182 -10.55 -11.34 -6.84
C CYS A 182 -10.95 -10.98 -5.40
N MET A 183 -10.59 -9.79 -4.91
CA MET A 183 -10.93 -9.32 -3.55
C MET A 183 -12.45 -9.14 -3.32
N GLN A 184 -13.21 -8.86 -4.36
CA GLN A 184 -14.67 -8.72 -4.31
C GLN A 184 -15.39 -10.07 -4.41
N HIS A 185 -14.83 -11.04 -5.14
CA HIS A 185 -15.42 -12.37 -5.33
C HIS A 185 -15.34 -13.23 -4.07
N ASP A 186 -14.20 -13.18 -3.36
CA ASP A 186 -13.98 -13.95 -2.14
C ASP A 186 -13.62 -13.02 -0.96
N PRO A 187 -14.50 -12.88 0.06
CA PRO A 187 -14.24 -12.06 1.23
C PRO A 187 -13.15 -12.62 2.15
N LEU A 188 -12.78 -13.90 2.04
CA LEU A 188 -11.72 -14.54 2.85
C LEU A 188 -10.31 -14.24 2.32
N ILE A 189 -10.17 -13.78 1.07
CA ILE A 189 -8.87 -13.36 0.55
C ILE A 189 -8.38 -12.12 1.33
N MET A 190 -7.36 -12.32 2.15
CA MET A 190 -6.68 -11.25 2.90
C MET A 190 -5.73 -10.41 2.03
N GLY A 191 -5.23 -10.98 0.93
CA GLY A 191 -4.44 -10.26 -0.06
C GLY A 191 -4.09 -11.09 -1.29
N VAL A 192 -3.75 -10.40 -2.38
CA VAL A 192 -3.48 -10.96 -3.71
C VAL A 192 -2.39 -10.13 -4.42
N CYS A 193 -1.46 -10.80 -5.09
CA CYS A 193 -0.39 -10.16 -5.86
C CYS A 193 -0.57 -10.38 -7.37
N GLY A 194 -0.21 -9.39 -8.18
CA GLY A 194 -0.15 -9.56 -9.64
C GLY A 194 1.22 -10.06 -10.12
N GLU A 195 1.28 -10.50 -11.38
CA GLU A 195 2.53 -10.92 -12.00
C GLU A 195 3.42 -9.71 -12.33
N THR A 196 4.61 -9.64 -11.72
CA THR A 196 5.60 -8.57 -11.96
C THR A 196 6.62 -8.98 -13.02
N ARG A 197 6.90 -8.11 -13.99
CA ARG A 197 7.83 -8.37 -15.11
C ARG A 197 8.84 -7.24 -15.32
N ILE A 198 10.10 -7.62 -15.57
CA ILE A 198 11.18 -6.69 -15.89
C ILE A 198 10.99 -6.08 -17.29
N THR A 199 10.82 -4.76 -17.36
CA THR A 199 10.58 -4.03 -18.61
C THR A 199 11.86 -3.83 -19.43
N ASN A 200 12.99 -3.52 -18.79
CA ASN A 200 14.28 -3.27 -19.42
C ASN A 200 15.14 -4.54 -19.66
N LYS A 201 14.51 -5.72 -19.74
CA LYS A 201 15.10 -7.07 -19.84
C LYS A 201 16.18 -7.34 -20.91
N ARG A 202 16.47 -6.38 -21.79
CA ARG A 202 17.50 -6.46 -22.85
C ARG A 202 18.55 -5.34 -22.75
N GLN A 203 18.50 -4.48 -21.74
CA GLN A 203 19.40 -3.33 -21.58
C GLN A 203 20.83 -3.76 -21.21
N SER A 204 20.97 -4.86 -20.47
CA SER A 204 22.25 -5.44 -20.05
C SER A 204 22.13 -6.94 -19.81
N TRP A 205 23.27 -7.63 -19.72
CA TRP A 205 23.32 -9.04 -19.33
C TRP A 205 22.77 -9.28 -17.91
N VAL A 206 22.96 -8.32 -17.00
CA VAL A 206 22.41 -8.37 -15.63
C VAL A 206 20.88 -8.34 -15.66
N THR A 207 20.29 -7.36 -16.36
CA THR A 207 18.83 -7.25 -16.51
C THR A 207 18.21 -8.42 -17.27
N ALA A 208 18.98 -9.11 -18.12
CA ALA A 208 18.54 -10.33 -18.78
C ALA A 208 18.50 -11.53 -17.81
N ILE A 209 19.46 -11.64 -16.89
CA ILE A 209 19.47 -12.67 -15.83
C ILE A 209 18.32 -12.44 -14.84
N GLN A 210 18.05 -11.19 -14.46
CA GLN A 210 16.95 -10.83 -13.54
C GLN A 210 15.57 -11.31 -14.03
N VAL A 211 15.36 -11.51 -15.35
CA VAL A 211 14.13 -12.11 -15.87
C VAL A 211 13.89 -13.51 -15.29
N PHE A 212 14.94 -14.34 -15.19
CA PHE A 212 14.81 -15.69 -14.65
C PHE A 212 14.55 -15.67 -13.14
N GLU A 213 15.24 -14.79 -12.41
CA GLU A 213 15.03 -14.59 -10.98
C GLU A 213 13.56 -14.19 -10.70
N TYR A 214 13.04 -13.17 -11.39
CA TYR A 214 11.65 -12.74 -11.24
C TYR A 214 10.67 -13.82 -11.69
N TYR A 215 10.90 -14.49 -12.82
CA TYR A 215 10.01 -15.55 -13.29
C TYR A 215 9.93 -16.73 -12.30
N ILE A 216 11.03 -17.10 -11.66
CA ILE A 216 11.04 -18.16 -10.65
C ILE A 216 10.37 -17.68 -9.35
N SER A 217 10.76 -16.51 -8.83
CA SER A 217 10.39 -16.05 -7.48
C SER A 217 9.03 -15.34 -7.37
N HIS A 218 8.67 -14.55 -8.38
CA HIS A 218 7.45 -13.72 -8.39
C HIS A 218 6.32 -14.32 -9.22
N HIS A 219 6.61 -15.27 -10.12
CA HIS A 219 5.58 -15.95 -10.93
C HIS A 219 5.46 -17.43 -10.58
N LEU A 220 6.45 -18.28 -10.91
CA LEU A 220 6.33 -19.73 -10.77
C LEU A 220 6.14 -20.19 -9.32
N ALA A 221 6.95 -19.68 -8.38
CA ALA A 221 6.82 -20.01 -6.97
C ALA A 221 5.49 -19.53 -6.38
N LYS A 222 5.01 -18.34 -6.77
CA LYS A 222 3.74 -17.77 -6.29
C LYS A 222 2.53 -18.54 -6.82
N ALA A 223 2.56 -18.89 -8.11
CA ALA A 223 1.55 -19.76 -8.72
C ALA A 223 1.53 -21.14 -8.03
N PHE A 224 2.69 -21.76 -7.82
CA PHE A 224 2.79 -23.03 -7.10
C PHE A 224 2.26 -22.94 -5.67
N GLU A 225 2.66 -21.93 -4.88
CA GLU A 225 2.15 -21.70 -3.53
C GLU A 225 0.61 -21.53 -3.51
N SER A 226 0.05 -20.76 -4.45
CA SER A 226 -1.40 -20.51 -4.52
C SER A 226 -2.24 -21.78 -4.69
N VAL A 227 -1.70 -22.84 -5.32
CA VAL A 227 -2.36 -24.16 -5.43
C VAL A 227 -2.58 -24.82 -4.05
N PHE A 228 -1.77 -24.46 -3.05
CA PHE A 228 -1.90 -24.93 -1.67
C PHE A 228 -2.71 -23.98 -0.77
N GLY A 229 -3.42 -23.00 -1.35
CA GLY A 229 -4.36 -22.14 -0.64
C GLY A 229 -3.78 -20.83 -0.07
N GLY A 230 -2.53 -20.47 -0.39
CA GLY A 230 -1.97 -19.19 0.03
C GLY A 230 -0.54 -18.95 -0.45
N VAL A 231 -0.10 -17.69 -0.49
CA VAL A 231 1.28 -17.31 -0.86
C VAL A 231 2.08 -16.87 0.37
N THR A 232 3.34 -17.30 0.47
CA THR A 232 4.20 -17.05 1.66
C THR A 232 4.76 -15.63 1.74
N CYS A 233 4.58 -14.84 0.67
CA CYS A 233 5.12 -13.49 0.51
C CYS A 233 4.36 -12.81 -0.64
N LEU A 234 3.62 -11.77 -0.33
CA LEU A 234 3.03 -10.82 -1.28
C LEU A 234 4.09 -9.73 -1.55
N PRO A 235 4.64 -9.59 -2.76
CA PRO A 235 5.69 -8.61 -3.05
C PRO A 235 5.15 -7.18 -3.03
N GLY A 236 5.86 -6.25 -2.41
CA GLY A 236 5.42 -4.88 -2.20
C GLY A 236 5.29 -4.04 -3.48
N CYS A 237 5.86 -4.51 -4.59
CA CYS A 237 5.83 -3.81 -5.87
C CYS A 237 4.44 -3.76 -6.52
N PHE A 238 3.61 -4.80 -6.34
CA PHE A 238 2.24 -4.83 -6.86
C PHE A 238 1.37 -5.87 -6.14
N SER A 239 0.92 -5.54 -4.93
CA SER A 239 0.04 -6.40 -4.12
C SER A 239 -1.13 -5.64 -3.51
N MET A 240 -2.30 -6.25 -3.51
CA MET A 240 -3.52 -5.72 -2.90
C MET A 240 -3.85 -6.47 -1.62
N TYR A 241 -4.21 -5.75 -0.58
CA TYR A 241 -4.48 -6.26 0.76
C TYR A 241 -5.88 -5.82 1.21
N ARG A 242 -6.56 -6.67 1.99
CA ARG A 242 -7.82 -6.31 2.65
C ARG A 242 -7.53 -5.40 3.84
N LEU A 243 -8.13 -4.22 3.86
CA LEU A 243 -8.04 -3.32 5.02
C LEU A 243 -8.89 -3.86 6.18
N LYS A 244 -10.08 -4.37 5.86
CA LYS A 244 -11.06 -4.88 6.83
C LYS A 244 -12.01 -5.92 6.23
N ALA A 245 -12.52 -6.81 7.07
CA ALA A 245 -13.53 -7.81 6.76
C ALA A 245 -14.73 -7.67 7.71
N ARG A 246 -15.83 -8.37 7.41
CA ARG A 246 -16.95 -8.52 8.34
C ARG A 246 -16.79 -9.81 9.12
N ARG A 247 -16.78 -9.73 10.45
CA ARG A 247 -16.77 -10.88 11.35
C ARG A 247 -18.02 -11.74 11.11
N MET A 248 -17.85 -13.05 10.97
CA MET A 248 -18.96 -13.97 10.63
C MET A 248 -20.10 -13.98 11.67
N ASN A 249 -19.77 -13.77 12.95
CA ASN A 249 -20.69 -14.02 14.07
C ASN A 249 -21.74 -12.90 14.28
N ASP A 250 -21.39 -11.64 14.00
CA ASP A 250 -22.22 -10.46 14.26
C ASP A 250 -22.18 -9.41 13.13
N GLY A 251 -21.33 -9.58 12.12
CA GLY A 251 -21.23 -8.70 10.97
C GLY A 251 -20.46 -7.40 11.22
N ASP A 252 -19.86 -7.22 12.40
CA ASP A 252 -18.99 -6.07 12.72
C ASP A 252 -17.78 -6.02 11.79
N TRP A 253 -17.28 -4.81 11.52
CA TRP A 253 -16.03 -4.63 10.77
C TRP A 253 -14.82 -4.87 11.67
N VAL A 254 -13.95 -5.77 11.24
CA VAL A 254 -12.64 -6.03 11.86
C VAL A 254 -11.52 -5.67 10.86
N PRO A 255 -10.47 -4.96 11.29
CA PRO A 255 -9.33 -4.70 10.41
C PRO A 255 -8.52 -5.98 10.16
N ILE A 256 -8.04 -6.15 8.94
CA ILE A 256 -7.22 -7.29 8.50
C ILE A 256 -5.77 -6.81 8.38
N LEU A 257 -5.36 -6.16 7.28
CA LEU A 257 -4.01 -5.56 7.17
C LEU A 257 -3.70 -4.62 8.35
N ALA A 258 -4.70 -3.83 8.78
CA ALA A 258 -4.57 -2.82 9.81
C ALA A 258 -4.81 -3.35 11.24
N GLN A 259 -4.77 -4.67 11.48
CA GLN A 259 -5.03 -5.24 12.80
C GLN A 259 -4.00 -4.75 13.83
N PRO A 260 -4.39 -4.34 15.05
CA PRO A 260 -3.48 -3.79 16.05
C PRO A 260 -2.29 -4.68 16.39
N GLU A 261 -2.46 -6.01 16.37
CA GLU A 261 -1.40 -6.98 16.62
C GLU A 261 -0.35 -6.97 15.49
N ILE A 262 -0.80 -7.03 14.24
CA ILE A 262 0.06 -6.88 13.04
C ILE A 262 0.76 -5.53 13.07
N CYS A 263 0.04 -4.43 13.31
CA CYS A 263 0.62 -3.09 13.45
C CYS A 263 1.71 -3.04 14.55
N ARG A 264 1.49 -3.69 15.69
CA ARG A 264 2.43 -3.75 16.81
C ARG A 264 3.69 -4.54 16.46
N GLU A 265 3.56 -5.74 15.89
CA GLU A 265 4.71 -6.55 15.48
C GLU A 265 5.45 -5.94 14.28
N TYR A 266 4.72 -5.43 13.30
CA TYR A 266 5.31 -4.80 12.12
C TYR A 266 6.02 -3.48 12.46
N SER A 267 5.61 -2.78 13.52
CA SER A 267 6.30 -1.58 14.03
C SER A 267 7.58 -1.84 14.86
N GLN A 268 8.02 -3.09 15.02
CA GLN A 268 9.24 -3.38 15.80
C GLN A 268 10.51 -2.80 15.15
N SER A 269 11.16 -1.85 15.82
CA SER A 269 12.38 -1.17 15.35
C SER A 269 13.68 -1.60 16.07
N ILE A 270 13.58 -2.46 17.10
CA ILE A 270 14.72 -2.95 17.88
C ILE A 270 15.25 -4.23 17.23
N VAL A 271 16.50 -4.17 16.76
CA VAL A 271 17.15 -5.27 16.01
C VAL A 271 18.42 -5.72 16.73
N THR A 272 18.36 -6.86 17.42
CA THR A 272 19.51 -7.39 18.19
C THR A 272 20.21 -8.56 17.49
N THR A 273 19.54 -9.25 16.56
CA THR A 273 20.05 -10.44 15.86
C THR A 273 20.15 -10.24 14.34
N LEU A 274 20.98 -11.05 13.67
CA LEU A 274 21.07 -11.07 12.21
C LEU A 274 19.77 -11.56 11.55
N HIS A 275 19.05 -12.49 12.17
CA HIS A 275 17.73 -12.93 11.72
C HIS A 275 16.73 -11.76 11.69
N GLN A 276 16.66 -10.97 12.77
CA GLN A 276 15.82 -9.77 12.81
C GLN A 276 16.28 -8.71 11.80
N LYS A 277 17.59 -8.55 11.51
CA LYS A 277 18.03 -7.66 10.41
C LYS A 277 17.47 -8.11 9.07
N ASN A 278 17.58 -9.39 8.74
CA ASN A 278 17.07 -9.91 7.47
C ASN A 278 15.54 -9.80 7.39
N LEU A 279 14.83 -10.07 8.48
CA LEU A 279 13.37 -10.02 8.54
C LEU A 279 12.83 -8.57 8.46
N LEU A 280 13.38 -7.65 9.27
CA LEU A 280 12.83 -6.31 9.48
C LEU A 280 13.39 -5.23 8.55
N LEU A 281 14.47 -5.51 7.80
CA LEU A 281 15.14 -4.54 6.91
C LEU A 281 15.32 -5.02 5.46
N LEU A 282 15.23 -6.32 5.19
CA LEU A 282 15.46 -6.91 3.85
C LEU A 282 14.30 -7.80 3.37
N GLY A 283 13.34 -8.10 4.24
CA GLY A 283 12.24 -9.03 3.97
C GLY A 283 10.91 -8.53 4.52
N GLU A 284 10.71 -7.21 4.58
CA GLU A 284 9.54 -6.57 5.21
C GLU A 284 8.21 -7.05 4.60
N ASP A 285 8.14 -7.20 3.28
CA ASP A 285 6.98 -7.75 2.57
C ASP A 285 6.65 -9.19 3.00
N ARG A 286 7.69 -10.03 3.14
CA ARG A 286 7.55 -11.42 3.64
C ARG A 286 7.13 -11.43 5.10
N PHE A 287 7.69 -10.52 5.92
CA PHE A 287 7.35 -10.40 7.32
C PHE A 287 5.88 -10.00 7.48
N LEU A 288 5.42 -8.97 6.77
CA LEU A 288 4.02 -8.54 6.75
C LEU A 288 3.08 -9.69 6.32
N THR A 289 3.42 -10.40 5.24
CA THR A 289 2.63 -11.55 4.78
C THR A 289 2.59 -12.67 5.83
N THR A 290 3.71 -12.92 6.52
CA THR A 290 3.80 -13.92 7.60
C THR A 290 2.94 -13.53 8.80
N LEU A 291 2.92 -12.23 9.17
CA LEU A 291 2.08 -11.72 10.25
C LEU A 291 0.58 -11.91 9.95
N MET A 292 0.16 -11.66 8.70
CA MET A 292 -1.24 -11.86 8.27
C MET A 292 -1.67 -13.33 8.26
N ILE A 293 -0.76 -14.27 7.93
CA ILE A 293 -1.06 -15.72 7.93
C ILE A 293 -0.95 -16.33 9.34
N SER A 294 -0.22 -15.68 10.25
CA SER A 294 -0.04 -16.14 11.64
C SER A 294 -1.37 -16.13 12.42
N PRO A 295 -1.60 -17.06 13.38
CA PRO A 295 -2.80 -17.06 14.22
C PRO A 295 -3.02 -15.81 15.09
N GLY A 296 -2.05 -14.91 15.18
CA GLY A 296 -2.21 -13.58 15.80
C GLY A 296 -2.76 -12.50 14.84
N GLY A 297 -2.65 -12.72 13.53
CA GLY A 297 -3.14 -11.85 12.46
C GLY A 297 -4.45 -12.31 11.81
N THR A 298 -5.04 -13.40 12.31
CA THR A 298 -6.35 -13.92 11.91
C THR A 298 -7.25 -14.04 13.15
N PRO A 299 -8.51 -13.58 13.11
CA PRO A 299 -9.50 -13.96 14.10
C PRO A 299 -9.60 -15.50 14.16
N PRO A 300 -9.73 -16.13 15.34
CA PRO A 300 -9.67 -17.59 15.47
C PRO A 300 -10.79 -18.36 14.74
N ASP A 301 -11.83 -17.66 14.28
CA ASP A 301 -12.94 -18.21 13.49
C ASP A 301 -12.73 -18.07 11.96
N GLU A 302 -11.71 -17.33 11.50
CA GLU A 302 -11.47 -17.00 10.07
C GLU A 302 -10.32 -17.84 9.50
N VAL A 303 -10.42 -19.16 9.61
CA VAL A 303 -9.50 -20.09 8.95
C VAL A 303 -9.64 -19.97 7.43
N VAL A 304 -8.53 -19.71 6.74
CA VAL A 304 -8.47 -19.64 5.28
C VAL A 304 -8.88 -20.98 4.68
N HIS A 305 -10.10 -21.04 4.14
CA HIS A 305 -10.58 -22.13 3.31
C HIS A 305 -10.44 -21.76 1.84
N SER A 306 -9.69 -22.56 1.09
CA SER A 306 -9.61 -22.43 -0.36
C SER A 306 -10.96 -22.75 -1.02
N PRO A 307 -11.33 -22.07 -2.13
CA PRO A 307 -12.44 -22.52 -2.96
C PRO A 307 -12.16 -23.93 -3.51
N ASP A 308 -13.22 -24.73 -3.57
CA ASP A 308 -13.22 -26.13 -4.04
C ASP A 308 -12.58 -26.25 -5.46
N PRO A 309 -11.67 -27.21 -5.74
CA PRO A 309 -11.05 -27.40 -7.07
C PRO A 309 -12.00 -27.76 -8.23
N GLY A 310 -13.31 -27.58 -8.08
CA GLY A 310 -14.38 -28.11 -8.92
C GLY A 310 -14.61 -27.45 -10.28
N LEU A 311 -13.76 -26.51 -10.72
CA LEU A 311 -13.82 -25.93 -12.08
C LEU A 311 -12.76 -26.56 -12.99
N GLY A 312 -12.99 -27.82 -13.34
CA GLY A 312 -12.33 -28.46 -14.48
C GLY A 312 -12.75 -27.83 -15.82
N PRO A 313 -11.96 -28.00 -16.89
CA PRO A 313 -12.28 -27.40 -18.18
C PRO A 313 -13.50 -28.07 -18.83
N MET A 314 -14.54 -27.28 -19.08
CA MET A 314 -15.51 -27.55 -20.15
C MET A 314 -14.86 -27.10 -21.47
N GLY A 315 -14.92 -27.96 -22.50
CA GLY A 315 -14.32 -27.71 -23.82
C GLY A 315 -15.18 -26.89 -24.77
#